data_AF-A0A811NVD5-F1
#
_entry.id   AF-A0A811NVD5-F1
#
_cell.length_a   1.000
_cell.length_b   1.000
_cell.length_c   1.000
_cell.angle_alpha   90.00
_cell.angle_beta   90.00
_cell.angle_gamma   90.00
#
_symmetry.space_group_name_H-M   'P 1'
#
loop_
_entity.id
_entity.type
_entity.pdbx_description
1 polymer ?
#
loop_
_entity_poly.entity_id
_entity_poly.type
_entity_poly.pdbx_seq_one_letter_code
_entity_poly.pdbx_strand_id
1 'polypeptide(L)'
;MANQSESGEERYKLQKLRPEVDGLCNDYDALVDSPLDERKDLDNIFEVLKEIRINISPPQQVDGKKVDDDGDKLLPPSKREELGNLLPLIRAALEQRSKRPRGQQDAAESSAGGADDSKPASSATTGCIPCKPRASKQQQQSKQEQEEKEGVSLTLLLRLTKNVLEPEQYYEWTTSYVDEERIYGWNKEAGEVIDALVAPDGSERMFRAAGIAGIHGSGKTALAQKVFVHDKAKDNFALRLWVCVGPPDSEDRFNLLYRMLDNLGLDTAKVEGIVDKSNVVTKAIEKETAAVDKELREKAAKMVAAATAKKETPKEEEDRFLELLKEKIDNSRAVETSKIGVLLYILNMTLSKTSYMIVFDDIRAYRHDDDDVHTHGCWYSNLTLPPPAEGEWGDRLAYGLPKGEHRGAVLVTCRKEDDAKIMARTGLVVRPPKLEGDDAWKLFRREYDQAKDDNRKEKGGKVEEDLLLKQLEEMKVEIVNKCLGLPVAIIEAARGFAGLDPLPDLPDDTSQRKLKEAAAEVKPAPAAAAAAAAGGHTRTQSSEGIHQAEEQVAAAGAEEAADESE
;
A
#
# COMPACT_ATOMS: atom_id res chain seq x y z
N MET A 1 -29.40 -25.07 3.57
CA MET A 1 -29.25 -24.54 4.95
C MET A 1 -27.77 -24.35 5.21
N ALA A 2 -27.18 -23.21 4.78
CA ALA A 2 -25.73 -22.99 4.86
C ALA A 2 -25.35 -21.63 5.47
N ASN A 3 -26.10 -20.56 5.18
CA ASN A 3 -25.84 -19.19 5.66
C ASN A 3 -26.23 -18.96 7.14
N GLN A 4 -25.87 -19.88 8.05
CA GLN A 4 -26.06 -19.73 9.51
C GLN A 4 -24.84 -20.17 10.34
N SER A 5 -23.76 -20.68 9.73
CA SER A 5 -22.52 -21.06 10.43
C SER A 5 -21.53 -19.90 10.57
N GLU A 6 -21.31 -19.11 9.52
CA GLU A 6 -20.26 -18.08 9.45
C GLU A 6 -20.46 -16.96 10.49
N SER A 7 -21.70 -16.48 10.64
CA SER A 7 -22.05 -15.43 11.60
C SER A 7 -21.89 -15.84 13.07
N GLY A 8 -21.79 -17.14 13.36
CA GLY A 8 -21.46 -17.65 14.70
C GLY A 8 -19.97 -17.50 15.02
N GLU A 9 -19.10 -17.94 14.11
CA GLU A 9 -17.64 -17.91 14.31
C GLU A 9 -17.09 -16.48 14.25
N GLU A 10 -17.58 -15.65 13.34
CA GLU A 10 -17.21 -14.24 13.25
C GLU A 10 -17.53 -13.46 14.53
N ARG A 11 -18.72 -13.68 15.07
CA ARG A 11 -19.18 -13.02 16.31
C ARG A 11 -18.38 -13.50 17.52
N TYR A 12 -17.97 -14.77 17.53
CA TYR A 12 -17.07 -15.34 18.54
C TYR A 12 -15.67 -14.71 18.47
N LYS A 13 -15.08 -14.54 17.28
CA LYS A 13 -13.80 -13.85 17.07
C LYS A 13 -13.82 -12.40 17.58
N LEU A 14 -14.86 -11.62 17.26
CA LEU A 14 -15.05 -10.27 17.82
C LEU A 14 -15.25 -10.27 19.34
N GLN A 15 -15.98 -11.25 19.89
CA GLN A 15 -16.20 -11.37 21.33
C GLN A 15 -14.92 -11.71 22.12
N LYS A 16 -13.94 -12.37 21.49
CA LYS A 16 -12.60 -12.61 22.07
C LYS A 16 -11.71 -11.36 22.04
N LEU A 17 -11.66 -10.64 20.92
CA LEU A 17 -10.74 -9.51 20.74
C LEU A 17 -11.08 -8.28 21.60
N ARG A 18 -12.37 -8.00 21.83
CA ARG A 18 -12.82 -6.85 22.66
C ARG A 18 -12.14 -6.76 24.03
N PRO A 19 -12.25 -7.78 24.94
CA PRO A 19 -11.61 -7.71 26.25
C PRO A 19 -10.07 -7.66 26.17
N GLU A 20 -9.44 -8.15 25.10
CA GLU A 20 -7.99 -8.07 24.91
C GLU A 20 -7.55 -6.63 24.56
N VAL A 21 -8.31 -5.93 23.70
CA VAL A 21 -8.12 -4.50 23.38
C VAL A 21 -8.46 -3.61 24.59
N ASP A 22 -9.63 -3.82 25.20
CA ASP A 22 -10.09 -3.04 26.36
C ASP A 22 -9.12 -3.17 27.54
N GLY A 23 -8.69 -4.41 27.84
CA GLY A 23 -7.69 -4.68 28.87
C GLY A 23 -6.39 -3.96 28.59
N LEU A 24 -5.87 -4.06 27.37
CA LEU A 24 -4.60 -3.44 27.00
C LEU A 24 -4.65 -1.89 27.03
N CYS A 25 -5.76 -1.28 26.62
CA CYS A 25 -5.97 0.17 26.76
C CYS A 25 -6.04 0.59 28.24
N ASN A 26 -6.74 -0.17 29.10
CA ASN A 26 -6.82 0.11 30.53
C ASN A 26 -5.45 -0.07 31.22
N ASP A 27 -4.67 -1.08 30.82
CA ASP A 27 -3.29 -1.29 31.29
C ASP A 27 -2.39 -0.08 30.96
N TYR A 28 -2.64 0.60 29.84
CA TYR A 28 -1.91 1.81 29.42
C TYR A 28 -2.39 3.09 30.10
N ASP A 29 -3.71 3.30 30.17
CA ASP A 29 -4.30 4.47 30.82
C ASP A 29 -4.00 4.46 32.35
N ALA A 30 -3.79 3.28 32.96
CA ALA A 30 -3.27 3.13 34.33
C ALA A 30 -1.79 3.55 34.51
N LEU A 31 -1.03 3.71 33.42
CA LEU A 31 0.38 4.11 33.40
C LEU A 31 0.58 5.58 32.98
N VAL A 32 -0.48 6.42 32.95
CA VAL A 32 -0.40 7.85 32.56
C VAL A 32 0.66 8.62 33.36
N ASP A 33 0.69 8.49 34.68
CA ASP A 33 1.68 9.18 35.55
C ASP A 33 3.02 8.42 35.68
N SER A 34 3.21 7.32 34.95
CA SER A 34 4.43 6.49 35.04
C SER A 34 5.49 6.91 34.01
N PRO A 35 6.77 6.98 34.40
CA PRO A 35 7.87 7.20 33.45
C PRO A 35 8.07 5.95 32.60
N LEU A 36 7.55 5.98 31.37
CA LEU A 36 7.75 4.96 30.33
C LEU A 36 8.85 5.42 29.36
N ASP A 37 9.68 4.48 28.92
CA ASP A 37 10.57 4.72 27.79
C ASP A 37 9.78 4.79 26.47
N GLU A 38 10.26 5.56 25.51
CA GLU A 38 9.62 5.80 24.19
C GLU A 38 8.13 6.22 24.27
N ARG A 39 7.73 6.89 25.37
CA ARG A 39 6.32 7.22 25.73
C ARG A 39 5.47 7.76 24.58
N LYS A 40 6.00 8.68 23.77
CA LYS A 40 5.28 9.33 22.66
C LYS A 40 4.81 8.31 21.60
N ASP A 41 5.62 7.28 21.34
CA ASP A 41 5.31 6.28 20.31
C ASP A 41 4.38 5.20 20.84
N LEU A 42 4.40 4.94 22.16
CA LEU A 42 3.32 4.22 22.85
C LEU A 42 2.01 5.02 22.80
N ASP A 43 2.00 6.33 23.09
CA ASP A 43 0.79 7.16 23.00
C ASP A 43 0.19 7.09 21.59
N ASN A 44 1.03 7.18 20.55
CA ASN A 44 0.61 7.01 19.14
C ASN A 44 -0.04 5.63 18.88
N ILE A 45 0.52 4.53 19.41
CA ILE A 45 -0.06 3.18 19.25
C ILE A 45 -1.40 3.07 19.99
N PHE A 46 -1.50 3.66 21.19
CA PHE A 46 -2.68 3.55 22.03
C PHE A 46 -3.86 4.41 21.57
N GLU A 47 -3.64 5.56 20.93
CA GLU A 47 -4.73 6.29 20.27
C GLU A 47 -5.30 5.49 19.08
N VAL A 48 -4.45 4.81 18.29
CA VAL A 48 -4.91 3.92 17.21
C VAL A 48 -5.67 2.71 17.78
N LEU A 49 -5.24 2.12 18.90
CA LEU A 49 -6.01 1.08 19.59
C LEU A 49 -7.35 1.58 20.14
N LYS A 50 -7.44 2.84 20.60
CA LYS A 50 -8.71 3.46 21.05
C LYS A 50 -9.68 3.68 19.88
N GLU A 51 -9.19 3.91 18.67
CA GLU A 51 -10.00 3.96 17.44
C GLU A 51 -10.44 2.56 16.98
N ILE A 52 -9.52 1.57 17.00
CA ILE A 52 -9.85 0.14 16.75
C ILE A 52 -10.94 -0.36 17.72
N ARG A 53 -10.88 0.04 18.99
CA ARG A 53 -11.88 -0.28 20.02
C ARG A 53 -13.29 0.18 19.63
N ILE A 54 -13.43 1.30 18.92
CA ILE A 54 -14.71 1.77 18.39
C ILE A 54 -15.18 0.82 17.28
N ASN A 55 -14.31 0.50 16.31
CA ASN A 55 -14.64 -0.28 15.11
C ASN A 55 -14.79 -1.81 15.35
N ILE A 56 -14.44 -2.31 16.55
CA ILE A 56 -14.85 -3.66 17.00
C ILE A 56 -16.13 -3.65 17.85
N SER A 57 -16.60 -2.49 18.31
CA SER A 57 -17.74 -2.37 19.23
C SER A 57 -19.07 -2.21 18.47
N PRO A 58 -20.18 -2.80 18.94
CA PRO A 58 -21.49 -2.53 18.36
C PRO A 58 -21.97 -1.14 18.79
N PRO A 59 -22.77 -0.42 17.98
CA PRO A 59 -23.41 0.81 18.43
C PRO A 59 -24.26 0.55 19.67
N GLN A 60 -24.12 1.41 20.68
CA GLN A 60 -24.91 1.30 21.92
C GLN A 60 -26.40 1.49 21.60
N GLN A 61 -27.25 0.58 22.09
CA GLN A 61 -28.69 0.72 21.97
C GLN A 61 -29.19 1.89 22.84
N VAL A 62 -29.56 2.99 22.18
CA VAL A 62 -30.36 4.06 22.77
C VAL A 62 -31.75 4.01 22.12
N ASP A 63 -32.76 3.72 22.95
CA ASP A 63 -34.19 3.79 22.66
C ASP A 63 -34.72 3.12 21.36
N GLY A 64 -34.76 1.79 21.40
CA GLY A 64 -35.94 1.02 20.96
C GLY A 64 -36.29 1.00 19.47
N LYS A 65 -35.52 1.64 18.60
CA LYS A 65 -35.76 1.67 17.15
C LYS A 65 -34.90 0.63 16.43
N LYS A 66 -35.52 -0.24 15.63
CA LYS A 66 -34.77 -0.99 14.61
C LYS A 66 -34.17 0.02 13.62
N VAL A 67 -32.84 0.02 13.55
CA VAL A 67 -32.07 0.47 12.39
C VAL A 67 -31.64 -0.80 11.65
N ASP A 68 -31.43 -0.70 10.35
CA ASP A 68 -30.98 -1.79 9.51
C ASP A 68 -29.55 -2.24 9.86
N ASP A 69 -29.14 -3.40 9.35
CA ASP A 69 -27.92 -4.10 9.81
C ASP A 69 -26.65 -3.47 9.20
N ASP A 70 -26.19 -2.40 9.85
CA ASP A 70 -25.05 -1.51 9.53
C ASP A 70 -23.68 -2.25 9.64
N GLY A 71 -23.54 -3.38 8.94
CA GLY A 71 -22.33 -4.24 8.95
C GLY A 71 -21.06 -3.54 8.46
N ASP A 72 -21.21 -2.53 7.60
CA ASP A 72 -20.14 -1.76 6.94
C ASP A 72 -19.20 -0.97 7.88
N LYS A 73 -19.46 -0.99 9.21
CA LYS A 73 -18.63 -0.31 10.23
C LYS A 73 -17.80 -1.27 11.09
N LEU A 74 -17.97 -2.58 10.93
CA LEU A 74 -17.20 -3.57 11.69
C LEU A 74 -15.92 -3.98 10.94
N LEU A 75 -14.81 -4.05 11.69
CA LEU A 75 -13.52 -4.52 11.17
C LEU A 75 -13.64 -5.86 10.40
N PRO A 76 -13.07 -6.01 9.19
CA PRO A 76 -13.16 -7.24 8.40
C PRO A 76 -12.49 -8.47 9.04
N PRO A 77 -12.84 -9.71 8.63
CA PRO A 77 -12.30 -10.94 9.23
C PRO A 77 -10.76 -11.05 9.23
N SER A 78 -10.10 -10.62 8.16
CA SER A 78 -8.62 -10.56 8.07
C SER A 78 -8.03 -9.58 9.08
N LYS A 79 -8.60 -8.37 9.17
CA LYS A 79 -8.18 -7.33 10.12
C LYS A 79 -8.38 -7.73 11.58
N ARG A 80 -9.38 -8.58 11.87
CA ARG A 80 -9.53 -9.22 13.20
C ARG A 80 -8.37 -10.19 13.51
N GLU A 81 -7.87 -10.91 12.51
CA GLU A 81 -6.74 -11.83 12.68
C GLU A 81 -5.39 -11.09 12.77
N GLU A 82 -5.15 -10.07 11.93
CA GLU A 82 -4.03 -9.14 12.06
C GLU A 82 -3.97 -8.54 13.47
N LEU A 83 -5.08 -7.99 13.96
CA LEU A 83 -5.20 -7.43 15.31
C LEU A 83 -4.91 -8.48 16.40
N GLY A 84 -5.44 -9.69 16.27
CA GLY A 84 -5.20 -10.79 17.20
C GLY A 84 -3.72 -11.20 17.31
N ASN A 85 -2.97 -11.07 16.21
CA ASN A 85 -1.53 -11.31 16.20
C ASN A 85 -0.71 -10.12 16.75
N LEU A 86 -1.22 -8.89 16.62
CA LEU A 86 -0.55 -7.67 17.10
C LEU A 86 -0.72 -7.42 18.60
N LEU A 87 -1.88 -7.72 19.18
CA LEU A 87 -2.17 -7.45 20.61
C LEU A 87 -1.14 -8.05 21.59
N PRO A 88 -0.66 -9.31 21.41
CA PRO A 88 0.42 -9.86 22.24
C PRO A 88 1.75 -9.11 22.11
N LEU A 89 2.07 -8.58 20.92
CA LEU A 89 3.30 -7.85 20.66
C LEU A 89 3.28 -6.45 21.27
N ILE A 90 2.14 -5.74 21.16
CA ILE A 90 1.95 -4.43 21.81
C ILE A 90 1.98 -4.59 23.34
N ARG A 91 1.33 -5.64 23.87
CA ARG A 91 1.39 -5.99 25.30
C ARG A 91 2.83 -6.25 25.76
N ALA A 92 3.60 -7.04 25.01
CA ALA A 92 5.01 -7.28 25.32
C ALA A 92 5.86 -5.99 25.27
N ALA A 93 5.64 -5.13 24.28
CA ALA A 93 6.38 -3.87 24.14
C ALA A 93 6.11 -2.88 25.28
N LEU A 94 4.84 -2.78 25.74
CA LEU A 94 4.45 -2.00 26.91
C LEU A 94 5.01 -2.61 28.21
N GLU A 95 4.95 -3.94 28.36
CA GLU A 95 5.53 -4.65 29.50
C GLU A 95 7.05 -4.51 29.58
N GLN A 96 7.77 -4.45 28.46
CA GLN A 96 9.21 -4.19 28.44
C GLN A 96 9.52 -2.77 28.97
N ARG A 97 8.78 -1.76 28.49
CA ARG A 97 9.06 -0.32 28.74
C ARG A 97 8.52 0.22 30.06
N SER A 98 7.65 -0.53 30.75
CA SER A 98 7.15 -0.22 32.10
C SER A 98 8.00 -0.82 33.23
N LYS A 99 8.90 -1.77 32.93
CA LYS A 99 9.73 -2.45 33.94
C LYS A 99 11.04 -1.68 34.18
N ARG A 100 11.12 -0.94 35.30
CA ARG A 100 12.38 -0.33 35.77
C ARG A 100 13.51 -1.35 35.89
N PRO A 101 14.78 -0.98 35.63
CA PRO A 101 15.93 -1.82 35.94
C PRO A 101 15.95 -2.22 37.42
N ARG A 102 16.10 -3.52 37.71
CA ARG A 102 16.13 -4.05 39.09
C ARG A 102 17.43 -3.66 39.81
N GLY A 103 17.41 -2.51 40.48
CA GLY A 103 18.62 -1.92 41.08
C GLY A 103 18.43 -0.93 42.23
N GLN A 104 17.29 -0.91 42.92
CA GLN A 104 17.11 -0.16 44.19
C GLN A 104 15.80 -0.56 44.91
N GLN A 105 15.93 -1.19 46.08
CA GLN A 105 14.90 -1.27 47.13
C GLN A 105 15.63 -1.40 48.47
N ASP A 106 15.71 -0.31 49.23
CA ASP A 106 16.26 -0.28 50.58
C ASP A 106 15.26 0.35 51.56
N ALA A 107 15.12 -0.29 52.73
CA ALA A 107 14.72 0.26 54.03
C ALA A 107 13.46 1.15 54.17
N ALA A 108 12.29 0.51 54.35
CA ALA A 108 11.26 0.85 55.35
C ALA A 108 10.31 -0.37 55.50
N GLU A 109 9.78 -0.77 56.66
CA GLU A 109 9.87 -0.22 58.02
C GLU A 109 9.82 -1.35 59.09
N SER A 110 9.86 -1.01 60.38
CA SER A 110 10.10 -1.94 61.52
C SER A 110 8.93 -2.90 61.85
N SER A 111 9.15 -4.04 62.53
CA SER A 111 9.20 -4.03 64.01
C SER A 111 9.54 -5.39 64.68
N ALA A 112 10.10 -5.29 65.90
CA ALA A 112 10.13 -6.24 67.02
C ALA A 112 10.67 -7.69 66.84
N GLY A 113 11.72 -8.05 67.60
CA GLY A 113 12.04 -9.46 67.93
C GLY A 113 13.52 -9.82 68.08
N GLY A 114 14.18 -9.39 69.16
CA GLY A 114 15.38 -10.08 69.67
C GLY A 114 14.99 -11.23 70.62
N ALA A 115 15.88 -12.13 71.03
CA ALA A 115 17.31 -12.28 70.73
C ALA A 115 17.77 -13.74 71.04
N ASP A 116 19.01 -14.08 70.68
CA ASP A 116 19.87 -15.15 71.24
C ASP A 116 19.38 -16.63 71.15
N ASP A 117 20.23 -17.66 71.05
CA ASP A 117 21.70 -17.75 70.98
C ASP A 117 22.15 -19.03 70.22
N SER A 118 23.47 -19.26 70.16
CA SER A 118 24.15 -20.56 70.07
C SER A 118 24.29 -21.29 68.71
N LYS A 119 25.56 -21.30 68.27
CA LYS A 119 26.28 -22.34 67.50
C LYS A 119 26.33 -23.69 68.29
N PRO A 120 26.93 -24.82 67.80
CA PRO A 120 27.45 -25.13 66.45
C PRO A 120 27.18 -26.57 65.91
N ALA A 121 27.32 -26.74 64.58
CA ALA A 121 28.03 -27.82 63.84
C ALA A 121 27.81 -29.35 64.07
N SER A 122 28.27 -30.11 63.07
CA SER A 122 28.37 -31.59 62.98
C SER A 122 27.03 -32.34 62.79
N SER A 123 26.98 -33.58 62.31
CA SER A 123 28.06 -34.51 61.90
C SER A 123 27.69 -35.27 60.60
N ALA A 124 28.52 -36.24 60.18
CA ALA A 124 28.36 -36.99 58.93
C ALA A 124 28.32 -38.53 59.17
N THR A 125 28.25 -39.30 58.07
CA THR A 125 28.37 -40.78 57.98
C THR A 125 27.09 -41.58 58.36
N THR A 126 26.80 -42.80 57.86
CA THR A 126 27.52 -43.70 56.92
C THR A 126 26.58 -44.59 56.07
N GLY A 127 26.90 -44.84 54.78
CA GLY A 127 26.47 -46.02 53.99
C GLY A 127 25.01 -46.08 53.50
N CYS A 128 24.61 -46.93 52.54
CA CYS A 128 25.31 -47.90 51.66
C CYS A 128 24.28 -48.47 50.61
N ILE A 129 24.54 -49.25 49.54
CA ILE A 129 25.76 -49.92 49.03
C ILE A 129 26.12 -49.50 47.53
N PRO A 130 25.75 -50.13 46.36
CA PRO A 130 26.54 -49.95 45.10
C PRO A 130 25.77 -49.80 43.74
N CYS A 131 26.52 -49.97 42.64
CA CYS A 131 26.15 -50.33 41.24
C CYS A 131 25.84 -49.22 40.19
N LYS A 132 26.22 -49.54 38.94
CA LYS A 132 26.24 -48.72 37.71
C LYS A 132 25.19 -49.27 36.69
N PRO A 133 24.95 -48.69 35.49
CA PRO A 133 25.34 -47.37 34.94
C PRO A 133 24.18 -46.52 34.36
N ARG A 134 24.53 -45.28 34.00
CA ARG A 134 23.79 -44.22 33.27
C ARG A 134 22.90 -44.67 32.08
N ALA A 135 21.57 -44.57 32.22
CA ALA A 135 20.62 -44.34 31.10
C ALA A 135 19.23 -43.80 31.57
N SER A 136 18.79 -42.70 30.96
CA SER A 136 17.39 -42.20 30.78
C SER A 136 16.24 -42.62 31.74
N LYS A 137 15.87 -41.70 32.65
CA LYS A 137 14.50 -41.28 33.02
C LYS A 137 14.57 -39.77 33.30
N GLN A 138 13.93 -38.85 32.56
CA GLN A 138 12.51 -38.50 32.55
C GLN A 138 11.90 -38.19 33.93
N GLN A 139 11.20 -37.03 34.00
CA GLN A 139 10.55 -36.43 35.17
C GLN A 139 11.47 -35.94 36.31
N GLN A 140 12.09 -34.76 36.13
CA GLN A 140 11.95 -33.58 37.02
C GLN A 140 13.02 -32.50 36.72
N GLN A 141 12.96 -31.85 35.55
CA GLN A 141 13.53 -30.52 35.30
C GLN A 141 13.05 -30.02 33.92
N SER A 142 11.87 -29.43 33.89
CA SER A 142 11.20 -28.96 32.67
C SER A 142 10.29 -27.77 32.97
N LYS A 143 10.84 -26.72 33.59
CA LYS A 143 10.14 -25.45 33.85
C LYS A 143 11.08 -24.26 34.11
N GLN A 144 12.02 -24.00 33.20
CA GLN A 144 12.71 -22.70 33.18
C GLN A 144 13.26 -22.28 31.80
N GLU A 145 12.55 -22.67 30.73
CA GLU A 145 12.62 -21.95 29.45
C GLU A 145 11.50 -20.89 29.48
N GLN A 146 11.86 -19.62 29.56
CA GLN A 146 10.94 -18.48 29.39
C GLN A 146 11.60 -17.40 28.54
N GLU A 147 11.39 -17.50 27.22
CA GLU A 147 11.23 -16.40 26.27
C GLU A 147 11.96 -15.07 26.59
N GLU A 148 13.26 -14.98 26.34
CA GLU A 148 13.93 -13.68 26.18
C GLU A 148 13.60 -13.04 24.82
N LYS A 149 12.34 -12.61 24.67
CA LYS A 149 11.83 -11.94 23.47
C LYS A 149 12.63 -10.68 23.14
N GLU A 150 13.03 -10.56 21.88
CA GLU A 150 13.65 -9.37 21.31
C GLU A 150 12.74 -8.13 21.49
N GLY A 151 13.36 -6.95 21.48
CA GLY A 151 12.63 -5.68 21.59
C GLY A 151 11.97 -5.32 20.27
N VAL A 152 10.65 -5.49 20.17
CA VAL A 152 9.90 -5.11 18.96
C VAL A 152 9.96 -3.58 18.78
N SER A 153 10.24 -3.13 17.55
CA SER A 153 10.25 -1.73 17.16
C SER A 153 8.86 -1.10 17.29
N LEU A 154 8.74 0.00 18.06
CA LEU A 154 7.47 0.72 18.20
C LEU A 154 7.02 1.35 16.88
N THR A 155 7.94 1.81 16.03
CA THR A 155 7.60 2.38 14.71
C THR A 155 6.94 1.34 13.81
N LEU A 156 7.44 0.08 13.85
CA LEU A 156 6.84 -1.04 13.14
C LEU A 156 5.46 -1.38 13.71
N LEU A 157 5.33 -1.48 15.05
CA LEU A 157 4.06 -1.74 15.72
C LEU A 157 3.02 -0.66 15.42
N LEU A 158 3.41 0.62 15.41
CA LEU A 158 2.52 1.73 15.07
C LEU A 158 1.99 1.62 13.63
N ARG A 159 2.86 1.32 12.66
CA ARG A 159 2.45 1.12 11.26
C ARG A 159 1.53 -0.09 11.12
N LEU A 160 1.88 -1.23 11.69
CA LEU A 160 1.04 -2.43 11.65
C LEU A 160 -0.31 -2.24 12.36
N THR A 161 -0.35 -1.49 13.47
CA THR A 161 -1.61 -1.17 14.17
C THR A 161 -2.49 -0.22 13.35
N LYS A 162 -1.90 0.77 12.65
CA LYS A 162 -2.65 1.61 11.69
C LYS A 162 -3.21 0.81 10.52
N ASN A 163 -2.46 -0.16 10.00
CA ASN A 163 -2.91 -1.03 8.90
C ASN A 163 -4.16 -1.86 9.24
N VAL A 164 -4.51 -2.04 10.53
CA VAL A 164 -5.76 -2.67 10.95
C VAL A 164 -6.97 -1.79 10.63
N LEU A 165 -6.84 -0.46 10.73
CA LEU A 165 -7.90 0.51 10.44
C LEU A 165 -8.06 0.86 8.96
N GLU A 166 -7.02 0.63 8.15
CA GLU A 166 -7.16 0.84 6.71
C GLU A 166 -8.22 -0.09 6.12
N PRO A 167 -9.08 0.40 5.19
CA PRO A 167 -10.02 -0.45 4.50
C PRO A 167 -9.31 -1.65 3.87
N GLU A 168 -9.95 -2.82 3.89
CA GLU A 168 -9.43 -4.04 3.25
C GLU A 168 -9.41 -3.87 1.72
N GLN A 169 -8.35 -3.21 1.24
CA GLN A 169 -8.07 -3.01 -0.17
C GLN A 169 -7.54 -4.33 -0.74
N TYR A 170 -8.45 -5.27 -1.00
CA TYR A 170 -8.18 -6.55 -1.64
C TYR A 170 -7.26 -6.34 -2.85
N TYR A 171 -5.98 -6.71 -2.68
CA TYR A 171 -4.93 -6.35 -3.63
C TYR A 171 -4.75 -7.47 -4.64
N GLU A 172 -5.58 -7.46 -5.68
CA GLU A 172 -5.42 -8.37 -6.81
C GLU A 172 -4.16 -7.98 -7.60
N TRP A 173 -3.15 -8.84 -7.57
CA TRP A 173 -1.89 -8.64 -8.27
C TRP A 173 -2.09 -8.75 -9.78
N THR A 174 -1.89 -7.65 -10.50
CA THR A 174 -1.96 -7.62 -11.97
C THR A 174 -0.67 -8.19 -12.57
N THR A 175 -0.79 -8.89 -13.71
CA THR A 175 0.34 -9.61 -14.33
C THR A 175 0.52 -9.21 -15.80
N SER A 176 1.62 -9.67 -16.40
CA SER A 176 1.88 -9.55 -17.84
C SER A 176 0.95 -10.40 -18.72
N TYR A 177 0.18 -11.33 -18.13
CA TYR A 177 -0.87 -12.04 -18.85
C TYR A 177 -2.09 -11.14 -19.03
N VAL A 178 -2.52 -10.97 -20.27
CA VAL A 178 -3.67 -10.14 -20.65
C VAL A 178 -4.66 -11.00 -21.40
N ASP A 179 -5.87 -11.08 -20.84
CA ASP A 179 -7.03 -11.65 -21.51
C ASP A 179 -7.65 -10.56 -22.41
N GLU A 180 -7.24 -10.52 -23.68
CA GLU A 180 -7.69 -9.50 -24.63
C GLU A 180 -9.20 -9.58 -24.92
N GLU A 181 -9.81 -10.78 -24.81
CA GLU A 181 -11.26 -10.97 -24.97
C GLU A 181 -12.06 -10.28 -23.86
N ARG A 182 -11.43 -10.03 -22.70
CA ARG A 182 -12.06 -9.33 -21.58
C ARG A 182 -11.97 -7.80 -21.64
N ILE A 183 -11.29 -7.19 -22.62
CA ILE A 183 -11.10 -5.73 -22.69
C ILE A 183 -11.76 -5.11 -23.94
N TYR A 184 -12.95 -4.54 -23.77
CA TYR A 184 -13.69 -3.83 -24.82
C TYR A 184 -13.29 -2.35 -24.93
N GLY A 185 -13.47 -1.75 -26.12
CA GLY A 185 -13.16 -0.35 -26.37
C GLY A 185 -11.69 0.03 -26.41
N TRP A 186 -11.44 1.34 -26.41
CA TRP A 186 -10.14 2.02 -26.23
C TRP A 186 -8.98 1.68 -27.19
N ASN A 187 -9.27 1.04 -28.33
CA ASN A 187 -8.23 0.69 -29.32
C ASN A 187 -7.50 1.93 -29.88
N LYS A 188 -8.21 3.05 -30.06
CA LYS A 188 -7.65 4.32 -30.56
C LYS A 188 -6.74 4.97 -29.53
N GLU A 189 -7.21 5.05 -28.28
CA GLU A 189 -6.51 5.67 -27.16
C GLU A 189 -5.25 4.86 -26.78
N ALA A 190 -5.33 3.53 -26.86
CA ALA A 190 -4.14 2.67 -26.73
C ALA A 190 -3.12 2.92 -27.85
N GLY A 191 -3.60 3.14 -29.09
CA GLY A 191 -2.80 3.57 -30.24
C GLY A 191 -2.08 4.91 -29.99
N GLU A 192 -2.81 5.92 -29.52
CA GLU A 192 -2.26 7.25 -29.20
C GLU A 192 -1.23 7.21 -28.06
N VAL A 193 -1.42 6.35 -27.05
CA VAL A 193 -0.43 6.16 -25.97
C VAL A 193 0.82 5.43 -26.49
N ILE A 194 0.70 4.37 -27.30
CA ILE A 194 1.88 3.66 -27.80
C ILE A 194 2.67 4.50 -28.81
N ASP A 195 2.01 5.29 -29.66
CA ASP A 195 2.67 6.18 -30.62
C ASP A 195 3.50 7.30 -29.97
N ALA A 196 3.17 7.68 -28.73
CA ALA A 196 3.98 8.62 -27.95
C ALA A 196 5.05 7.95 -27.08
N LEU A 197 4.90 6.66 -26.75
CA LEU A 197 5.92 5.84 -26.08
C LEU A 197 6.99 5.32 -27.04
N VAL A 198 6.65 5.06 -28.30
CA VAL A 198 7.64 4.74 -29.35
C VAL A 198 8.31 6.02 -29.81
N ALA A 199 9.58 6.22 -29.41
CA ALA A 199 10.41 7.26 -29.99
C ALA A 199 10.61 7.01 -31.51
N PRO A 200 10.66 8.04 -32.37
CA PRO A 200 11.07 7.90 -33.76
C PRO A 200 12.50 7.36 -33.90
N ASP A 201 12.84 6.81 -35.06
CA ASP A 201 14.24 6.53 -35.41
C ASP A 201 15.06 7.82 -35.52
N GLY A 202 16.32 7.76 -35.07
CA GLY A 202 17.21 8.92 -35.03
C GLY A 202 16.81 10.00 -34.01
N SER A 203 15.87 9.74 -33.10
CA SER A 203 15.49 10.71 -32.05
C SER A 203 16.62 10.88 -31.04
N GLU A 204 17.01 12.13 -30.74
CA GLU A 204 17.99 12.51 -29.70
C GLU A 204 17.67 11.85 -28.34
N ARG A 205 16.39 11.58 -28.07
CA ARG A 205 15.92 10.93 -26.84
C ARG A 205 15.12 9.68 -27.20
N MET A 206 15.79 8.54 -27.12
CA MET A 206 15.19 7.21 -27.34
C MET A 206 14.39 6.70 -26.11
N PHE A 207 14.49 7.38 -24.96
CA PHE A 207 13.64 7.14 -23.80
C PHE A 207 12.34 7.96 -23.84
N ARG A 208 11.23 7.33 -23.48
CA ARG A 208 9.90 7.93 -23.30
C ARG A 208 9.26 7.45 -22.00
N ALA A 209 8.39 8.28 -21.44
CA ALA A 209 7.52 7.90 -20.33
C ALA A 209 6.11 8.48 -20.55
N ALA A 210 5.08 7.78 -20.07
CA ALA A 210 3.69 8.20 -20.11
C ALA A 210 2.94 7.75 -18.86
N GLY A 211 1.90 8.48 -18.47
CA GLY A 211 1.02 8.11 -17.37
C GLY A 211 -0.42 7.83 -17.82
N ILE A 212 -1.10 6.91 -17.12
CA ILE A 212 -2.55 6.72 -17.18
C ILE A 212 -3.11 6.99 -15.78
N ALA A 213 -3.97 8.00 -15.66
CA ALA A 213 -4.49 8.47 -14.38
C ALA A 213 -6.03 8.52 -14.35
N GLY A 214 -6.60 8.42 -13.15
CA GLY A 214 -8.05 8.39 -12.95
C GLY A 214 -8.48 7.61 -11.71
N ILE A 215 -9.75 7.79 -11.33
CA ILE A 215 -10.36 7.20 -10.15
C ILE A 215 -10.28 5.66 -10.12
N HIS A 216 -10.56 5.06 -8.97
CA HIS A 216 -10.74 3.60 -8.88
C HIS A 216 -11.82 3.13 -9.87
N GLY A 217 -11.69 1.91 -10.42
CA GLY A 217 -12.69 1.33 -11.33
C GLY A 217 -12.78 1.93 -12.74
N SER A 218 -12.03 3.00 -13.05
CA SER A 218 -12.01 3.66 -14.38
C SER A 218 -11.26 2.88 -15.48
N GLY A 219 -10.75 1.67 -15.19
CA GLY A 219 -10.09 0.82 -16.19
C GLY A 219 -8.67 1.25 -16.62
N LYS A 220 -7.96 2.06 -15.82
CA LYS A 220 -6.55 2.44 -16.06
C LYS A 220 -5.65 1.26 -16.47
N THR A 221 -5.69 0.19 -15.66
CA THR A 221 -4.97 -1.07 -15.87
C THR A 221 -5.34 -1.71 -17.20
N ALA A 222 -6.64 -1.77 -17.54
CA ALA A 222 -7.10 -2.35 -18.79
C ALA A 222 -6.66 -1.54 -20.03
N LEU A 223 -6.61 -0.21 -19.93
CA LEU A 223 -5.98 0.63 -20.97
C LEU A 223 -4.47 0.37 -21.06
N ALA A 224 -3.77 0.25 -19.93
CA ALA A 224 -2.34 -0.08 -19.91
C ALA A 224 -2.04 -1.47 -20.49
N GLN A 225 -2.90 -2.47 -20.22
CA GLN A 225 -2.85 -3.81 -20.81
C GLN A 225 -3.03 -3.74 -22.33
N LYS A 226 -4.01 -2.96 -22.84
CA LYS A 226 -4.17 -2.71 -24.29
C LYS A 226 -2.93 -2.11 -24.93
N VAL A 227 -2.25 -1.16 -24.27
CA VAL A 227 -0.97 -0.59 -24.76
C VAL A 227 0.15 -1.64 -24.73
N PHE A 228 0.22 -2.47 -23.69
CA PHE A 228 1.25 -3.50 -23.49
C PHE A 228 1.17 -4.65 -24.51
N VAL A 229 -0.04 -4.99 -24.98
CA VAL A 229 -0.28 -5.99 -26.04
C VAL A 229 -0.46 -5.38 -27.43
N HIS A 230 -0.40 -4.06 -27.59
CA HIS A 230 -0.49 -3.43 -28.90
C HIS A 230 0.66 -3.88 -29.82
N ASP A 231 0.41 -4.15 -31.10
CA ASP A 231 1.43 -4.71 -32.00
C ASP A 231 2.66 -3.80 -32.13
N LYS A 232 2.49 -2.49 -32.33
CA LYS A 232 3.56 -1.48 -32.20
C LYS A 232 4.44 -1.61 -30.95
N ALA A 233 3.90 -2.08 -29.81
CA ALA A 233 4.67 -2.36 -28.60
C ALA A 233 5.47 -3.66 -28.71
N LYS A 234 4.86 -4.74 -29.24
CA LYS A 234 5.52 -6.01 -29.57
C LYS A 234 6.68 -5.80 -30.55
N ASP A 235 6.49 -4.94 -31.55
CA ASP A 235 7.43 -4.69 -32.65
C ASP A 235 8.63 -3.81 -32.24
N ASN A 236 8.41 -2.81 -31.37
CA ASN A 236 9.44 -1.84 -30.99
C ASN A 236 10.22 -2.20 -29.72
N PHE A 237 9.63 -3.00 -28.82
CA PHE A 237 10.22 -3.33 -27.53
C PHE A 237 10.39 -4.86 -27.41
N ALA A 238 11.61 -5.32 -27.71
CA ALA A 238 11.96 -6.74 -27.64
C ALA A 238 11.86 -7.30 -26.21
N LEU A 239 12.01 -6.43 -25.20
CA LEU A 239 11.74 -6.73 -23.80
C LEU A 239 10.49 -5.98 -23.33
N ARG A 240 9.51 -6.71 -22.78
CA ARG A 240 8.28 -6.13 -22.21
C ARG A 240 8.03 -6.70 -20.82
N LEU A 241 8.01 -5.82 -19.82
CA LEU A 241 7.89 -6.17 -18.40
C LEU A 241 6.65 -5.51 -17.78
N TRP A 242 5.92 -6.26 -16.96
CA TRP A 242 4.77 -5.76 -16.19
C TRP A 242 5.09 -5.84 -14.69
N VAL A 243 4.93 -4.73 -13.98
CA VAL A 243 5.30 -4.57 -12.58
C VAL A 243 4.14 -3.92 -11.83
N CYS A 244 3.21 -4.73 -11.35
CA CYS A 244 2.17 -4.31 -10.41
C CYS A 244 2.83 -3.84 -9.11
N VAL A 245 2.70 -2.58 -8.69
CA VAL A 245 3.44 -2.00 -7.54
C VAL A 245 2.62 -2.05 -6.26
N GLY A 246 1.53 -1.29 -6.18
CA GLY A 246 0.62 -1.33 -5.03
C GLY A 246 1.22 -0.87 -3.70
N PRO A 247 0.53 -1.15 -2.57
CA PRO A 247 1.01 -0.79 -1.24
C PRO A 247 2.37 -1.39 -0.86
N PRO A 248 2.61 -2.72 -0.90
CA PRO A 248 3.81 -3.31 -0.30
C PRO A 248 5.09 -2.81 -1.00
N ASP A 249 5.17 -2.93 -2.32
CA ASP A 249 6.34 -2.51 -3.12
C ASP A 249 6.43 -0.98 -3.29
N SER A 250 5.37 -0.21 -2.98
CA SER A 250 5.50 1.26 -2.92
C SER A 250 6.38 1.71 -1.75
N GLU A 251 6.43 0.94 -0.67
CA GLU A 251 7.26 1.18 0.50
C GLU A 251 8.54 0.31 0.50
N ASP A 252 8.49 -0.91 -0.05
CA ASP A 252 9.64 -1.81 -0.17
C ASP A 252 10.33 -1.75 -1.55
N ARG A 253 11.41 -0.97 -1.60
CA ARG A 253 12.24 -0.78 -2.80
C ARG A 253 13.12 -1.99 -3.13
N PHE A 254 13.42 -2.85 -2.16
CA PHE A 254 14.23 -4.04 -2.38
C PHE A 254 13.43 -5.13 -3.08
N ASN A 255 12.26 -5.47 -2.53
CA ASN A 255 11.37 -6.47 -3.13
C ASN A 255 10.90 -6.05 -4.52
N LEU A 256 10.62 -4.76 -4.76
CA LEU A 256 10.36 -4.25 -6.11
C LEU A 256 11.50 -4.54 -7.08
N LEU A 257 12.74 -4.19 -6.71
CA LEU A 257 13.90 -4.35 -7.60
C LEU A 257 14.28 -5.82 -7.80
N TYR A 258 14.26 -6.65 -6.76
CA TYR A 258 14.47 -8.10 -6.91
C TYR A 258 13.40 -8.73 -7.80
N ARG A 259 12.13 -8.38 -7.63
CA ARG A 259 11.04 -8.84 -8.50
C ARG A 259 11.18 -8.35 -9.94
N MET A 260 11.70 -7.14 -10.17
CA MET A 260 12.04 -6.69 -11.52
C MET A 260 13.18 -7.53 -12.13
N LEU A 261 14.23 -7.84 -11.38
CA LEU A 261 15.37 -8.62 -11.86
C LEU A 261 15.03 -10.11 -12.07
N ASP A 262 14.20 -10.69 -11.22
CA ASP A 262 13.68 -12.06 -11.34
C ASP A 262 12.84 -12.23 -12.61
N ASN A 263 11.91 -11.29 -12.87
CA ASN A 263 11.14 -11.24 -14.12
C ASN A 263 12.00 -10.95 -15.38
N LEU A 264 13.24 -10.48 -15.21
CA LEU A 264 14.24 -10.34 -16.29
C LEU A 264 15.12 -11.61 -16.44
N GLY A 265 14.87 -12.66 -15.63
CA GLY A 265 15.57 -13.93 -15.67
C GLY A 265 16.89 -13.97 -14.88
N LEU A 266 17.11 -13.04 -13.94
CA LEU A 266 18.29 -13.05 -13.09
C LEU A 266 18.05 -13.84 -11.81
N ASP A 267 19.00 -14.72 -11.48
CA ASP A 267 19.05 -15.43 -10.20
C ASP A 267 19.26 -14.44 -9.04
N THR A 268 18.19 -14.21 -8.27
CA THR A 268 18.15 -13.22 -7.18
C THR A 268 19.13 -13.52 -6.05
N ALA A 269 19.35 -14.78 -5.70
CA ALA A 269 20.34 -15.18 -4.69
C ALA A 269 21.79 -14.93 -5.16
N LYS A 270 22.07 -15.08 -6.47
CA LYS A 270 23.36 -14.63 -7.05
C LYS A 270 23.46 -13.10 -7.06
N VAL A 271 22.38 -12.37 -7.33
CA VAL A 271 22.36 -10.89 -7.31
C VAL A 271 22.62 -10.36 -5.90
N GLU A 272 21.91 -10.87 -4.89
CA GLU A 272 22.13 -10.53 -3.47
C GLU A 272 23.59 -10.80 -3.06
N GLY A 273 24.11 -11.97 -3.41
CA GLY A 273 25.51 -12.34 -3.21
C GLY A 273 26.54 -11.50 -3.99
N ILE A 274 26.12 -10.64 -4.93
CA ILE A 274 26.94 -9.60 -5.59
C ILE A 274 26.76 -8.25 -4.89
N VAL A 275 25.54 -7.89 -4.49
CA VAL A 275 25.20 -6.65 -3.78
C VAL A 275 25.99 -6.54 -2.47
N ASP A 276 25.93 -7.54 -1.61
CA ASP A 276 26.60 -7.54 -0.29
C ASP A 276 28.13 -7.51 -0.40
N LYS A 277 28.69 -8.08 -1.49
CA LYS A 277 30.13 -8.12 -1.76
C LYS A 277 30.63 -6.92 -2.58
N SER A 278 29.76 -5.95 -2.87
CA SER A 278 30.11 -4.80 -3.69
C SER A 278 30.95 -3.78 -2.91
N ASN A 279 31.99 -3.23 -3.55
CA ASN A 279 32.91 -2.26 -2.94
C ASN A 279 32.22 -0.98 -2.40
N VAL A 280 30.98 -0.69 -2.81
CA VAL A 280 30.20 0.45 -2.29
C VAL A 280 29.47 0.05 -1.01
N VAL A 281 28.78 -1.08 -0.99
CA VAL A 281 28.09 -1.62 0.20
C VAL A 281 29.08 -1.95 1.31
N THR A 282 30.23 -2.58 1.00
CA THR A 282 31.25 -2.87 2.01
C THR A 282 31.80 -1.59 2.64
N LYS A 283 32.04 -0.52 1.85
CA LYS A 283 32.48 0.79 2.38
C LYS A 283 31.40 1.51 3.20
N ALA A 284 30.13 1.38 2.82
CA ALA A 284 29.02 1.89 3.61
C ALA A 284 28.97 1.16 4.97
N ILE A 285 29.06 -0.17 4.97
CA ILE A 285 29.12 -1.00 6.18
C ILE A 285 30.35 -0.63 7.03
N GLU A 286 31.55 -0.50 6.46
CA GLU A 286 32.76 -0.07 7.18
C GLU A 286 32.58 1.31 7.86
N LYS A 287 31.99 2.27 7.14
CA LYS A 287 31.75 3.64 7.63
C LYS A 287 30.70 3.68 8.74
N GLU A 288 29.57 2.99 8.55
CA GLU A 288 28.50 2.88 9.55
C GLU A 288 28.97 2.08 10.76
N THR A 289 29.74 1.00 10.56
CA THR A 289 30.44 0.28 11.63
C THR A 289 31.34 1.23 12.40
N ALA A 290 32.19 2.03 11.75
CA ALA A 290 33.06 2.97 12.45
C ALA A 290 32.29 4.07 13.22
N ALA A 291 31.13 4.48 12.74
CA ALA A 291 30.24 5.42 13.44
C ALA A 291 29.56 4.77 14.65
N VAL A 292 29.02 3.56 14.49
CA VAL A 292 28.43 2.76 15.57
C VAL A 292 29.49 2.39 16.60
N ASP A 293 30.70 2.00 16.19
CA ASP A 293 31.84 1.63 17.04
C ASP A 293 32.40 2.84 17.84
N LYS A 294 32.02 4.08 17.47
CA LYS A 294 32.17 5.26 18.35
C LYS A 294 31.03 5.33 19.37
N GLU A 295 29.76 5.23 18.94
CA GLU A 295 28.58 5.16 19.83
C GLU A 295 28.73 4.02 20.86
N LEU A 296 29.31 2.91 20.43
CA LEU A 296 29.59 1.69 21.19
C LEU A 296 30.72 1.89 22.18
N ARG A 297 31.82 2.56 21.81
CA ARG A 297 32.86 2.94 22.78
C ARG A 297 32.34 3.94 23.81
N GLU A 298 31.46 4.86 23.44
CA GLU A 298 30.81 5.78 24.39
C GLU A 298 29.80 5.06 25.32
N LYS A 299 29.01 4.12 24.80
CA LYS A 299 28.11 3.27 25.59
C LYS A 299 28.89 2.28 26.47
N ALA A 300 29.93 1.64 25.95
CA ALA A 300 30.82 0.76 26.69
C ALA A 300 31.61 1.51 27.76
N ALA A 301 32.05 2.76 27.53
CA ALA A 301 32.66 3.57 28.58
C ALA A 301 31.67 3.85 29.74
N LYS A 302 30.40 4.15 29.41
CA LYS A 302 29.33 4.32 30.41
C LYS A 302 28.99 3.00 31.12
N MET A 303 28.95 1.88 30.40
CA MET A 303 28.67 0.56 30.97
C MET A 303 29.85 0.03 31.79
N VAL A 304 31.10 0.25 31.40
CA VAL A 304 32.30 -0.11 32.20
C VAL A 304 32.35 0.73 33.49
N ALA A 305 31.99 2.01 33.43
CA ALA A 305 31.84 2.84 34.63
C ALA A 305 30.73 2.38 35.59
N ALA A 306 29.77 1.56 35.12
CA ALA A 306 28.75 0.90 35.95
C ALA A 306 29.14 -0.55 36.34
N ALA A 307 29.83 -1.28 35.45
CA ALA A 307 30.21 -2.67 35.61
C ALA A 307 31.45 -2.85 36.52
N THR A 308 32.19 -1.78 36.82
CA THR A 308 33.11 -1.75 37.97
C THR A 308 32.42 -2.07 39.31
N ALA A 309 31.08 -2.10 39.37
CA ALA A 309 30.30 -2.57 40.51
C ALA A 309 29.74 -4.01 40.41
N LYS A 310 29.70 -4.65 39.22
CA LYS A 310 29.15 -6.01 39.02
C LYS A 310 29.92 -6.80 37.96
N LYS A 311 30.33 -8.01 38.34
CA LYS A 311 31.37 -8.80 37.65
C LYS A 311 30.76 -9.86 36.72
N GLU A 312 31.44 -10.12 35.61
CA GLU A 312 31.24 -11.22 34.64
C GLU A 312 29.94 -11.17 33.80
N THR A 313 30.10 -10.83 32.51
CA THR A 313 29.11 -11.03 31.42
C THR A 313 29.37 -12.36 30.70
N PRO A 314 28.37 -13.20 30.43
CA PRO A 314 28.53 -14.45 29.70
C PRO A 314 28.67 -14.24 28.18
N LYS A 315 29.44 -15.09 27.50
CA LYS A 315 29.78 -14.95 26.06
C LYS A 315 28.56 -14.93 25.13
N GLU A 316 27.48 -15.61 25.50
CA GLU A 316 26.25 -15.71 24.70
C GLU A 316 25.53 -14.35 24.58
N GLU A 317 25.67 -13.46 25.57
CA GLU A 317 25.21 -12.06 25.48
C GLU A 317 26.06 -11.24 24.50
N GLU A 318 27.37 -11.49 24.44
CA GLU A 318 28.32 -10.80 23.56
C GLU A 318 28.09 -11.19 22.09
N ASP A 319 27.94 -12.48 21.80
CA ASP A 319 27.63 -12.98 20.45
C ASP A 319 26.28 -12.42 19.95
N ARG A 320 25.22 -12.44 20.77
CA ARG A 320 23.89 -11.86 20.45
C ARG A 320 23.93 -10.34 20.24
N PHE A 321 24.74 -9.63 21.03
CA PHE A 321 24.90 -8.18 20.90
C PHE A 321 25.61 -7.80 19.59
N LEU A 322 26.61 -8.57 19.17
CA LEU A 322 27.26 -8.39 17.87
C LEU A 322 26.31 -8.63 16.69
N GLU A 323 25.39 -9.60 16.81
CA GLU A 323 24.38 -9.88 15.77
C GLU A 323 23.36 -8.73 15.64
N LEU A 324 22.84 -8.21 16.76
CA LEU A 324 21.96 -7.02 16.78
C LEU A 324 22.65 -5.75 16.25
N LEU A 325 23.96 -5.59 16.50
CA LEU A 325 24.74 -4.49 15.94
C LEU A 325 24.90 -4.62 14.43
N LYS A 326 25.17 -5.84 13.95
CA LYS A 326 25.25 -6.14 12.51
C LYS A 326 23.92 -5.83 11.83
N GLU A 327 22.80 -6.28 12.37
CA GLU A 327 21.46 -5.97 11.86
C GLU A 327 21.21 -4.44 11.80
N LYS A 328 21.51 -3.71 12.87
CA LYS A 328 21.39 -2.24 12.91
C LYS A 328 22.25 -1.54 11.83
N ILE A 329 23.42 -2.11 11.49
CA ILE A 329 24.32 -1.58 10.47
C ILE A 329 23.85 -1.96 9.05
N ASP A 330 23.46 -3.22 8.81
CA ASP A 330 22.91 -3.69 7.53
C ASP A 330 21.63 -2.94 7.16
N ASN A 331 20.79 -2.61 8.16
CA ASN A 331 19.58 -1.81 8.03
C ASN A 331 19.82 -0.28 8.21
N SER A 332 21.07 0.20 8.14
CA SER A 332 21.33 1.64 8.10
C SER A 332 20.98 2.21 6.73
N ARG A 333 20.25 3.33 6.68
CA ARG A 333 19.87 4.05 5.44
C ARG A 333 21.03 4.23 4.45
N ALA A 334 22.25 4.42 4.93
CA ALA A 334 23.44 4.54 4.05
C ALA A 334 23.77 3.20 3.37
N VAL A 335 23.74 2.09 4.11
CA VAL A 335 23.95 0.74 3.57
C VAL A 335 22.80 0.37 2.63
N GLU A 336 21.54 0.64 3.03
CA GLU A 336 20.36 0.41 2.18
C GLU A 336 20.46 1.16 0.84
N THR A 337 20.78 2.46 0.88
CA THR A 337 20.91 3.31 -0.32
C THR A 337 22.00 2.77 -1.26
N SER A 338 23.14 2.34 -0.70
CA SER A 338 24.19 1.67 -1.47
C SER A 338 23.75 0.32 -2.06
N LYS A 339 23.03 -0.53 -1.30
CA LYS A 339 22.50 -1.81 -1.82
C LYS A 339 21.49 -1.59 -2.96
N ILE A 340 20.55 -0.65 -2.79
CA ILE A 340 19.59 -0.22 -3.83
C ILE A 340 20.33 0.33 -5.06
N GLY A 341 21.39 1.13 -4.87
CA GLY A 341 22.21 1.65 -5.97
C GLY A 341 22.85 0.56 -6.83
N VAL A 342 23.32 -0.54 -6.22
CA VAL A 342 23.86 -1.69 -6.95
C VAL A 342 22.78 -2.46 -7.70
N LEU A 343 21.60 -2.65 -7.10
CA LEU A 343 20.44 -3.26 -7.77
C LEU A 343 20.00 -2.44 -8.99
N LEU A 344 19.94 -1.10 -8.86
CA LEU A 344 19.64 -0.20 -9.97
C LEU A 344 20.72 -0.23 -11.06
N TYR A 345 22.00 -0.34 -10.71
CA TYR A 345 23.08 -0.53 -11.68
C TYR A 345 22.94 -1.85 -12.45
N ILE A 346 22.62 -2.95 -11.77
CA ILE A 346 22.37 -4.27 -12.38
C ILE A 346 21.13 -4.23 -13.30
N LEU A 347 20.06 -3.56 -12.88
CA LEU A 347 18.86 -3.33 -13.69
C LEU A 347 19.20 -2.54 -14.96
N ASN A 348 19.94 -1.43 -14.82
CA ASN A 348 20.37 -0.59 -15.93
C ASN A 348 21.20 -1.41 -16.94
N MET A 349 22.23 -2.13 -16.46
CA MET A 349 23.09 -2.99 -17.28
C MET A 349 22.38 -4.23 -17.86
N THR A 350 21.18 -4.57 -17.40
CA THR A 350 20.33 -5.61 -17.98
C THR A 350 19.48 -5.04 -19.11
N LEU A 351 18.79 -3.93 -18.85
CA LEU A 351 17.94 -3.24 -19.82
C LEU A 351 18.73 -2.57 -20.96
N SER A 352 19.99 -2.15 -20.73
CA SER A 352 20.79 -1.37 -21.69
C SER A 352 21.25 -2.16 -22.93
N LYS A 353 20.87 -3.43 -23.06
CA LYS A 353 21.29 -4.35 -24.12
C LYS A 353 20.24 -4.52 -25.23
N THR A 354 19.06 -3.93 -25.08
CA THR A 354 17.89 -4.18 -25.92
C THR A 354 16.90 -3.03 -25.83
N SER A 355 15.89 -3.00 -26.71
CA SER A 355 14.74 -2.11 -26.52
C SER A 355 13.78 -2.68 -25.47
N TYR A 356 13.31 -1.83 -24.56
CA TYR A 356 12.51 -2.25 -23.42
C TYR A 356 11.29 -1.36 -23.18
N MET A 357 10.18 -1.97 -22.75
CA MET A 357 9.00 -1.30 -22.20
C MET A 357 8.66 -1.88 -20.84
N ILE A 358 8.49 -1.03 -19.83
CA ILE A 358 8.06 -1.41 -18.49
C ILE A 358 6.71 -0.75 -18.18
N VAL A 359 5.75 -1.53 -17.70
CA VAL A 359 4.53 -0.99 -17.09
C VAL A 359 4.64 -1.07 -15.57
N PHE A 360 4.52 0.05 -14.88
CA PHE A 360 4.31 0.08 -13.43
C PHE A 360 2.82 0.33 -13.15
N ASP A 361 2.12 -0.66 -12.62
CA ASP A 361 0.65 -0.63 -12.46
C ASP A 361 0.20 -0.42 -11.00
N ASP A 362 -0.92 0.29 -10.82
CA ASP A 362 -1.49 0.82 -9.57
C ASP A 362 -0.41 1.31 -8.59
N ILE A 363 0.42 2.25 -9.05
CA ILE A 363 1.35 2.97 -8.18
C ILE A 363 0.52 3.81 -7.20
N ARG A 364 0.65 3.46 -5.92
CA ARG A 364 0.03 4.15 -4.77
C ARG A 364 1.04 4.95 -3.95
N ALA A 365 2.25 5.17 -4.48
CA ALA A 365 3.37 5.84 -3.82
C ALA A 365 3.09 7.34 -3.57
N TYR A 366 2.24 7.61 -2.59
CA TYR A 366 2.07 8.93 -2.03
C TYR A 366 3.28 9.25 -1.16
N ARG A 367 3.82 10.46 -1.32
CA ARG A 367 5.03 10.97 -0.66
C ARG A 367 5.12 10.53 0.80
N HIS A 368 6.27 10.00 1.21
CA HIS A 368 6.54 9.78 2.63
C HIS A 368 6.66 11.14 3.34
N ASP A 369 6.40 11.20 4.65
CA ASP A 369 6.63 12.42 5.43
C ASP A 369 8.11 12.84 5.45
N ASP A 370 9.03 11.89 5.20
CA ASP A 370 10.47 12.10 5.00
C ASP A 370 10.88 12.55 3.57
N ASP A 371 9.96 12.60 2.60
CA ASP A 371 10.22 13.15 1.25
C ASP A 371 10.30 14.69 1.32
N ASP A 372 11.43 15.21 1.84
CA ASP A 372 11.68 16.65 1.95
C ASP A 372 11.34 17.39 0.65
N VAL A 373 10.31 18.22 0.76
CA VAL A 373 9.63 18.96 -0.31
C VAL A 373 10.56 19.92 -1.04
N HIS A 374 11.70 20.27 -0.45
CA HIS A 374 12.60 21.30 -0.97
C HIS A 374 13.87 20.78 -1.65
N THR A 375 14.32 19.54 -1.38
CA THR A 375 15.69 19.13 -1.75
C THR A 375 15.77 18.07 -2.85
N HIS A 376 14.99 16.97 -2.79
CA HIS A 376 15.15 15.87 -3.76
C HIS A 376 13.86 15.29 -4.37
N GLY A 377 12.77 15.20 -3.61
CA GLY A 377 11.49 14.61 -4.08
C GLY A 377 11.54 13.10 -4.34
N CYS A 378 10.38 12.46 -4.15
CA CYS A 378 10.16 11.00 -4.11
C CYS A 378 10.97 10.17 -5.12
N TRP A 379 11.41 8.98 -4.68
CA TRP A 379 12.23 7.99 -5.41
C TRP A 379 11.70 7.61 -6.81
N TYR A 380 10.37 7.62 -6.95
CA TYR A 380 9.64 7.34 -8.20
C TYR A 380 9.60 8.52 -9.20
N SER A 381 9.97 9.72 -8.77
CA SER A 381 9.80 10.96 -9.55
C SER A 381 10.83 11.13 -10.65
N ASN A 382 10.40 11.78 -11.74
CA ASN A 382 11.18 12.10 -12.93
C ASN A 382 11.97 10.92 -13.52
N LEU A 383 11.23 9.93 -14.03
CA LEU A 383 11.76 8.75 -14.72
C LEU A 383 12.67 9.08 -15.92
N THR A 384 12.65 10.32 -16.43
CA THR A 384 13.50 10.77 -17.53
C THR A 384 14.95 11.09 -17.13
N LEU A 385 15.27 11.17 -15.83
CA LEU A 385 16.63 11.45 -15.37
C LEU A 385 17.63 10.36 -15.79
N PRO A 386 18.84 10.74 -16.23
CA PRO A 386 19.98 9.82 -16.29
C PRO A 386 20.50 9.54 -14.86
N PRO A 387 21.28 8.46 -14.65
CA PRO A 387 22.07 8.29 -13.44
C PRO A 387 23.08 9.45 -13.25
N PRO A 388 23.47 9.77 -12.01
CA PRO A 388 24.49 10.77 -11.74
C PRO A 388 25.88 10.28 -12.17
N ALA A 389 26.73 11.21 -12.63
CA ALA A 389 28.12 10.92 -13.01
C ALA A 389 29.02 10.63 -11.80
N GLU A 390 28.72 11.26 -10.66
CA GLU A 390 29.34 11.04 -9.36
C GLU A 390 28.24 11.01 -8.28
N GLY A 391 28.33 10.09 -7.32
CA GLY A 391 27.33 9.88 -6.27
C GLY A 391 26.72 8.47 -6.27
N GLU A 392 25.87 8.19 -5.28
CA GLU A 392 25.19 6.90 -5.16
C GLU A 392 23.97 6.81 -6.09
N TRP A 393 23.69 5.62 -6.61
CA TRP A 393 22.55 5.39 -7.52
C TRP A 393 21.25 5.08 -6.77
N GLY A 394 21.26 4.96 -5.44
CA GLY A 394 20.09 4.54 -4.66
C GLY A 394 18.91 5.52 -4.67
N ASP A 395 19.15 6.82 -4.91
CA ASP A 395 18.16 7.88 -4.71
C ASP A 395 16.95 7.86 -5.65
N ARG A 396 17.03 7.22 -6.82
CA ARG A 396 15.93 7.22 -7.81
C ARG A 396 15.85 5.96 -8.65
N LEU A 397 14.63 5.43 -8.79
CA LEU A 397 14.28 4.38 -9.76
C LEU A 397 14.69 4.77 -11.20
N ALA A 398 14.63 6.06 -11.54
CA ALA A 398 15.03 6.62 -12.83
C ALA A 398 16.45 6.23 -13.27
N TYR A 399 17.39 6.06 -12.31
CA TYR A 399 18.78 5.74 -12.58
C TYR A 399 18.98 4.28 -13.02
N GLY A 400 18.07 3.38 -12.61
CA GLY A 400 18.02 1.99 -13.09
C GLY A 400 17.49 1.81 -14.51
N LEU A 401 17.01 2.89 -15.14
CA LEU A 401 16.35 2.87 -16.45
C LEU A 401 17.25 3.53 -17.51
N PRO A 402 17.89 2.77 -18.42
CA PRO A 402 18.89 3.32 -19.32
C PRO A 402 18.28 4.30 -20.33
N LYS A 403 19.07 5.33 -20.66
CA LYS A 403 18.72 6.47 -21.52
C LYS A 403 19.57 6.52 -22.81
N GLY A 404 20.11 5.37 -23.22
CA GLY A 404 21.07 5.22 -24.32
C GLY A 404 20.42 5.04 -25.70
N GLU A 405 21.11 4.33 -26.59
CA GLU A 405 20.78 4.19 -28.02
C GLU A 405 19.50 3.38 -28.30
N HIS A 406 19.17 2.40 -27.44
CA HIS A 406 17.98 1.58 -27.61
C HIS A 406 16.70 2.28 -27.11
N ARG A 407 15.55 1.98 -27.73
CA ARG A 407 14.25 2.51 -27.27
C ARG A 407 13.95 2.03 -25.85
N GLY A 408 13.67 2.98 -24.95
CA GLY A 408 13.20 2.69 -23.59
C GLY A 408 11.85 3.35 -23.34
N ALA A 409 10.88 2.60 -22.85
CA ALA A 409 9.54 3.11 -22.54
C ALA A 409 9.14 2.75 -21.11
N VAL A 410 8.51 3.71 -20.41
CA VAL A 410 7.81 3.43 -19.15
C VAL A 410 6.38 3.96 -19.18
N LEU A 411 5.43 3.08 -18.90
CA LEU A 411 4.04 3.42 -18.69
C LEU A 411 3.71 3.30 -17.20
N VAL A 412 3.13 4.32 -16.59
CA VAL A 412 2.73 4.31 -15.17
C VAL A 412 1.21 4.38 -15.05
N THR A 413 0.60 3.62 -14.15
CA THR A 413 -0.82 3.80 -13.79
C THR A 413 -0.95 4.27 -12.35
N CYS A 414 -1.68 5.36 -12.13
CA CYS A 414 -1.78 6.05 -10.83
C CYS A 414 -3.22 6.47 -10.54
N ARG A 415 -3.61 6.54 -9.26
CA ARG A 415 -4.95 7.02 -8.87
C ARG A 415 -5.09 8.54 -8.97
N LYS A 416 -4.02 9.29 -8.63
CA LYS A 416 -3.94 10.74 -8.77
C LYS A 416 -3.19 11.10 -10.06
N GLU A 417 -3.63 12.16 -10.73
CA GLU A 417 -2.99 12.62 -11.97
C GLU A 417 -1.63 13.25 -11.72
N ASP A 418 -1.48 14.00 -10.63
CA ASP A 418 -0.25 14.74 -10.35
C ASP A 418 0.92 13.82 -10.01
N ASP A 419 0.66 12.68 -9.38
CA ASP A 419 1.68 11.63 -9.16
C ASP A 419 2.21 11.12 -10.52
N ALA A 420 1.31 10.80 -11.46
CA ALA A 420 1.69 10.40 -12.82
C ALA A 420 2.47 11.50 -13.57
N LYS A 421 2.08 12.79 -13.43
CA LYS A 421 2.84 13.93 -14.00
C LYS A 421 4.25 14.03 -13.39
N ILE A 422 4.36 13.87 -12.06
CA ILE A 422 5.61 13.95 -11.30
C ILE A 422 6.57 12.82 -11.67
N MET A 423 6.05 11.61 -11.93
CA MET A 423 6.83 10.46 -12.39
C MET A 423 7.23 10.59 -13.86
N ALA A 424 6.28 10.76 -14.78
CA ALA A 424 6.55 10.73 -16.21
C ALA A 424 7.34 11.95 -16.71
N ARG A 425 7.05 13.16 -16.21
CA ARG A 425 7.64 14.48 -16.57
C ARG A 425 7.64 14.89 -18.05
N THR A 426 7.35 13.98 -18.98
CA THR A 426 7.10 14.21 -20.41
C THR A 426 5.83 15.03 -20.69
N GLY A 427 4.98 15.24 -19.69
CA GLY A 427 3.68 15.91 -19.83
C GLY A 427 2.54 15.02 -20.31
N LEU A 428 2.84 13.83 -20.84
CA LEU A 428 1.82 12.88 -21.30
C LEU A 428 1.21 12.12 -20.12
N VAL A 429 0.04 12.56 -19.67
CA VAL A 429 -0.83 11.81 -18.76
C VAL A 429 -2.24 11.71 -19.37
N VAL A 430 -2.65 10.49 -19.68
CA VAL A 430 -3.95 10.18 -20.29
C VAL A 430 -4.94 9.75 -19.21
N ARG A 431 -6.22 10.05 -19.42
CA ARG A 431 -7.34 9.47 -18.66
C ARG A 431 -8.03 8.44 -19.56
N PRO A 432 -8.38 7.23 -19.09
CA PRO A 432 -9.29 6.38 -19.82
C PRO A 432 -10.60 7.14 -20.06
N PRO A 433 -11.09 7.28 -21.30
CA PRO A 433 -12.40 7.87 -21.54
C PRO A 433 -13.48 6.91 -21.04
N LYS A 434 -14.71 7.42 -20.87
CA LYS A 434 -15.86 6.59 -20.49
C LYS A 434 -16.03 5.44 -21.48
N LEU A 435 -16.38 4.27 -20.96
CA LEU A 435 -16.83 3.16 -21.79
C LEU A 435 -18.31 3.38 -22.12
N GLU A 436 -18.61 3.63 -23.40
CA GLU A 436 -19.95 4.02 -23.87
C GLU A 436 -20.43 3.09 -25.00
N GLY A 437 -21.72 3.19 -25.35
CA GLY A 437 -22.32 2.46 -26.47
C GLY A 437 -22.22 0.93 -26.34
N ASP A 438 -21.97 0.26 -27.47
CA ASP A 438 -22.00 -1.20 -27.53
C ASP A 438 -20.79 -1.87 -26.86
N ASP A 439 -19.66 -1.18 -26.65
CA ASP A 439 -18.52 -1.75 -25.92
C ASP A 439 -18.78 -1.82 -24.41
N ALA A 440 -19.53 -0.85 -23.87
CA ALA A 440 -20.07 -0.92 -22.52
C ALA A 440 -21.08 -2.08 -22.39
N TRP A 441 -21.91 -2.29 -23.41
CA TRP A 441 -22.90 -3.38 -23.40
C TRP A 441 -22.27 -4.77 -23.54
N LYS A 442 -21.17 -4.91 -24.31
CA LYS A 442 -20.38 -6.15 -24.35
C LYS A 442 -19.78 -6.48 -22.97
N LEU A 443 -19.26 -5.47 -22.26
CA LEU A 443 -18.75 -5.65 -20.89
C LEU A 443 -19.85 -6.12 -19.94
N PHE A 444 -21.01 -5.48 -20.01
CA PHE A 444 -22.18 -5.86 -19.22
C PHE A 444 -22.60 -7.32 -19.50
N ARG A 445 -22.85 -7.65 -20.78
CA ARG A 445 -23.33 -8.99 -21.15
C ARG A 445 -22.34 -10.08 -20.73
N ARG A 446 -21.02 -9.92 -20.97
CA ARG A 446 -20.03 -10.95 -20.59
C ARG A 446 -20.09 -11.30 -19.11
N GLU A 447 -20.10 -10.30 -18.22
CA GLU A 447 -20.11 -10.55 -16.78
C GLU A 447 -21.50 -10.97 -16.26
N TYR A 448 -22.59 -10.59 -16.94
CA TYR A 448 -23.95 -11.12 -16.68
C TYR A 448 -24.03 -12.62 -17.04
N ASP A 449 -23.59 -13.00 -18.25
CA ASP A 449 -23.61 -14.37 -18.73
C ASP A 449 -22.72 -15.27 -17.86
N GLN A 450 -21.51 -14.81 -17.52
CA GLN A 450 -20.61 -15.49 -16.58
C GLN A 450 -21.27 -15.70 -15.21
N ALA A 451 -21.86 -14.65 -14.62
CA ALA A 451 -22.51 -14.74 -13.32
C ALA A 451 -23.78 -15.62 -13.34
N LYS A 452 -24.54 -15.65 -14.45
CA LYS A 452 -25.65 -16.60 -14.66
C LYS A 452 -25.12 -18.05 -14.74
N ASP A 453 -24.04 -18.29 -15.45
CA ASP A 453 -23.47 -19.64 -15.60
C ASP A 453 -22.81 -20.16 -14.32
N ASP A 454 -22.18 -19.31 -13.51
CA ASP A 454 -21.70 -19.71 -12.19
C ASP A 454 -22.87 -20.02 -11.24
N ASN A 455 -23.91 -19.19 -11.22
CA ASN A 455 -25.18 -19.50 -10.52
C ASN A 455 -25.81 -20.83 -11.00
N ARG A 456 -25.72 -21.17 -12.29
CA ARG A 456 -26.23 -22.44 -12.85
C ARG A 456 -25.40 -23.64 -12.42
N LYS A 457 -24.07 -23.52 -12.34
CA LYS A 457 -23.16 -24.60 -11.88
C LYS A 457 -23.47 -25.01 -10.45
N GLU A 458 -23.77 -24.05 -9.56
CA GLU A 458 -24.18 -24.32 -8.18
C GLU A 458 -25.56 -24.96 -8.06
N LYS A 459 -26.52 -24.52 -8.90
CA LYS A 459 -27.95 -24.86 -8.77
C LYS A 459 -28.42 -26.02 -9.65
N GLY A 460 -27.60 -26.51 -10.57
CA GLY A 460 -27.89 -27.68 -11.42
C GLY A 460 -28.99 -27.45 -12.46
N GLY A 461 -29.14 -26.21 -12.94
CA GLY A 461 -30.22 -25.79 -13.85
C GLY A 461 -30.03 -26.21 -15.31
N LYS A 462 -31.15 -26.24 -16.07
CA LYS A 462 -31.11 -26.29 -17.54
C LYS A 462 -30.85 -24.91 -18.13
N VAL A 463 -30.39 -24.88 -19.38
CA VAL A 463 -30.42 -23.66 -20.20
C VAL A 463 -31.86 -23.41 -20.64
N GLU A 464 -32.47 -22.39 -20.05
CA GLU A 464 -33.78 -21.84 -20.42
C GLU A 464 -33.58 -20.42 -20.98
N GLU A 465 -34.55 -19.89 -21.72
CA GLU A 465 -34.38 -18.59 -22.40
C GLU A 465 -34.38 -17.43 -21.39
N ASP A 466 -33.33 -16.60 -21.40
CA ASP A 466 -33.15 -15.54 -20.41
C ASP A 466 -34.04 -14.32 -20.71
N LEU A 467 -35.29 -14.40 -20.25
CA LEU A 467 -36.30 -13.36 -20.34
C LEU A 467 -35.86 -12.05 -19.64
N LEU A 468 -35.06 -12.13 -18.58
CA LEU A 468 -34.53 -10.95 -17.90
C LEU A 468 -33.49 -10.25 -18.79
N LEU A 469 -32.58 -10.98 -19.43
CA LEU A 469 -31.61 -10.39 -20.37
C LEU A 469 -32.31 -9.66 -21.53
N LYS A 470 -33.42 -10.21 -22.05
CA LYS A 470 -34.25 -9.51 -23.05
C LYS A 470 -34.79 -8.16 -22.51
N GLN A 471 -35.35 -8.15 -21.30
CA GLN A 471 -35.82 -6.92 -20.65
C GLN A 471 -34.68 -5.91 -20.41
N LEU A 472 -33.48 -6.39 -20.07
CA LEU A 472 -32.30 -5.56 -19.87
C LEU A 472 -31.72 -4.99 -21.17
N GLU A 473 -31.84 -5.70 -22.30
CA GLU A 473 -31.44 -5.21 -23.63
C GLU A 473 -32.25 -3.98 -24.08
N GLU A 474 -33.55 -3.95 -23.80
CA GLU A 474 -34.40 -2.76 -24.03
C GLU A 474 -33.92 -1.55 -23.19
N MET A 475 -33.42 -1.81 -21.98
CA MET A 475 -32.91 -0.80 -21.05
C MET A 475 -31.40 -0.49 -21.20
N LYS A 476 -30.69 -1.07 -22.19
CA LYS A 476 -29.21 -1.03 -22.25
C LYS A 476 -28.59 0.36 -22.10
N VAL A 477 -29.22 1.37 -22.72
CA VAL A 477 -28.75 2.77 -22.70
C VAL A 477 -28.91 3.38 -21.31
N GLU A 478 -30.01 3.09 -20.61
CA GLU A 478 -30.23 3.59 -19.25
C GLU A 478 -29.26 2.97 -18.24
N ILE A 479 -28.99 1.66 -18.38
CA ILE A 479 -28.07 0.93 -17.51
C ILE A 479 -26.65 1.51 -17.66
N VAL A 480 -26.12 1.61 -18.88
CA VAL A 480 -24.79 2.17 -19.15
C VAL A 480 -24.67 3.63 -18.68
N ASN A 481 -25.72 4.44 -18.90
CA ASN A 481 -25.74 5.83 -18.43
C ASN A 481 -25.75 5.94 -16.89
N LYS A 482 -26.50 5.08 -16.18
CA LYS A 482 -26.50 5.02 -14.71
C LYS A 482 -25.13 4.55 -14.16
N CYS A 483 -24.42 3.68 -14.88
CA CYS A 483 -23.03 3.29 -14.57
C CYS A 483 -21.98 4.38 -14.92
N LEU A 484 -22.39 5.53 -15.47
CA LEU A 484 -21.55 6.67 -15.87
C LEU A 484 -20.40 6.32 -16.84
N GLY A 485 -20.48 5.16 -17.52
CA GLY A 485 -19.41 4.61 -18.35
C GLY A 485 -18.17 4.13 -17.59
N LEU A 486 -18.28 3.85 -16.28
CA LEU A 486 -17.20 3.28 -15.47
C LEU A 486 -17.22 1.75 -15.55
N PRO A 487 -16.14 1.07 -16.01
CA PRO A 487 -16.10 -0.39 -16.12
C PRO A 487 -16.53 -1.12 -14.86
N VAL A 488 -16.04 -0.74 -13.66
CA VAL A 488 -16.43 -1.42 -12.42
C VAL A 488 -17.94 -1.32 -12.14
N ALA A 489 -18.56 -0.18 -12.42
CA ALA A 489 -20.00 0.00 -12.20
C ALA A 489 -20.84 -0.80 -13.21
N ILE A 490 -20.34 -0.99 -14.44
CA ILE A 490 -20.96 -1.84 -15.45
C ILE A 490 -20.87 -3.32 -15.05
N ILE A 491 -19.70 -3.75 -14.55
CA ILE A 491 -19.43 -5.11 -14.08
C ILE A 491 -20.32 -5.48 -12.87
N GLU A 492 -20.35 -4.63 -11.85
CA GLU A 492 -21.16 -4.90 -10.65
C GLU A 492 -22.66 -4.78 -10.91
N ALA A 493 -23.10 -3.90 -11.81
CA ALA A 493 -24.49 -3.91 -12.28
C ALA A 493 -24.85 -5.24 -12.96
N ALA A 494 -24.00 -5.75 -13.86
CA ALA A 494 -24.23 -7.02 -14.55
C ALA A 494 -24.33 -8.20 -13.57
N ARG A 495 -23.41 -8.28 -12.60
CA ARG A 495 -23.42 -9.29 -11.53
C ARG A 495 -24.67 -9.20 -10.66
N GLY A 496 -25.07 -7.99 -10.27
CA GLY A 496 -26.30 -7.75 -9.52
C GLY A 496 -27.56 -8.20 -10.27
N PHE A 497 -27.69 -7.83 -11.55
CA PHE A 497 -28.81 -8.25 -12.39
C PHE A 497 -28.84 -9.77 -12.63
N ALA A 498 -27.69 -10.43 -12.74
CA ALA A 498 -27.64 -11.88 -12.92
C ALA A 498 -28.26 -12.66 -11.74
N GLY A 499 -28.27 -12.07 -10.54
CA GLY A 499 -28.92 -12.63 -9.35
C GLY A 499 -30.46 -12.50 -9.30
N LEU A 500 -31.08 -11.75 -10.23
CA LEU A 500 -32.52 -11.46 -10.22
C LEU A 500 -33.34 -12.40 -11.12
N ASP A 501 -34.63 -12.48 -10.78
CA ASP A 501 -35.69 -13.05 -11.63
C ASP A 501 -36.21 -12.00 -12.64
N PRO A 502 -36.82 -12.42 -13.78
CA PRO A 502 -37.47 -11.50 -14.72
C PRO A 502 -38.60 -10.70 -14.06
N LEU A 503 -38.83 -9.46 -14.52
CA LEU A 503 -40.02 -8.72 -14.09
C LEU A 503 -41.28 -9.41 -14.62
N PRO A 504 -42.34 -9.57 -13.80
CA PRO A 504 -43.60 -10.12 -14.26
C PRO A 504 -44.27 -9.19 -15.27
N ASP A 505 -44.88 -9.77 -16.31
CA ASP A 505 -45.56 -9.02 -17.35
C ASP A 505 -46.60 -8.05 -16.75
N LEU A 506 -46.43 -6.75 -17.02
CA LEU A 506 -47.36 -5.72 -16.56
C LEU A 506 -48.72 -5.90 -17.25
N PRO A 507 -49.83 -6.06 -16.50
CA PRO A 507 -51.15 -6.26 -17.09
C PRO A 507 -51.66 -5.00 -17.79
N ASP A 508 -51.50 -5.01 -19.12
CA ASP A 508 -52.18 -4.22 -20.17
C ASP A 508 -51.92 -2.68 -20.20
N ASP A 509 -52.12 -2.07 -21.37
CA ASP A 509 -51.79 -0.68 -21.74
C ASP A 509 -52.41 0.37 -20.78
N THR A 510 -53.53 0.01 -20.15
CA THR A 510 -54.21 0.83 -19.14
C THR A 510 -53.33 1.16 -17.93
N SER A 511 -52.44 0.25 -17.54
CA SER A 511 -51.53 0.42 -16.40
C SER A 511 -50.38 1.38 -16.74
N GLN A 512 -49.85 1.30 -17.97
CA GLN A 512 -48.73 2.15 -18.42
C GLN A 512 -49.13 3.62 -18.58
N ARG A 513 -50.37 3.91 -19.01
CA ARG A 513 -50.87 5.28 -19.10
C ARG A 513 -50.88 5.98 -17.74
N LYS A 514 -51.42 5.32 -16.71
CA LYS A 514 -51.46 5.88 -15.35
C LYS A 514 -50.07 6.16 -14.78
N LEU A 515 -49.08 5.31 -15.07
CA LEU A 515 -47.70 5.54 -14.66
C LEU A 515 -47.05 6.72 -15.42
N LYS A 516 -47.33 6.88 -16.72
CA LYS A 516 -46.85 8.03 -17.52
C LYS A 516 -47.54 9.34 -17.13
N GLU A 517 -48.83 9.30 -16.77
CA GLU A 517 -49.57 10.45 -16.23
C GLU A 517 -49.04 10.85 -14.84
N ALA A 518 -48.84 9.89 -13.93
CA ALA A 518 -48.25 10.16 -12.62
C ALA A 518 -46.80 10.71 -12.69
N ALA A 519 -46.00 10.24 -13.65
CA ALA A 519 -44.67 10.79 -13.91
C ALA A 519 -44.71 12.22 -14.48
N ALA A 520 -45.78 12.61 -15.19
CA ALA A 520 -45.94 13.95 -15.76
C ALA A 520 -46.41 15.00 -14.75
N GLU A 521 -47.05 14.60 -13.64
CA GLU A 521 -47.44 15.53 -12.56
C GLU A 521 -46.26 15.94 -11.64
N VAL A 522 -45.15 15.20 -11.66
CA VAL A 522 -43.94 15.55 -10.91
C VAL A 522 -43.20 16.70 -11.59
N LYS A 523 -43.52 17.94 -11.17
CA LYS A 523 -42.80 19.14 -11.60
C LYS A 523 -41.28 19.00 -11.31
N PRO A 524 -40.40 19.39 -12.23
CA PRO A 524 -38.97 19.41 -11.96
C PRO A 524 -38.65 20.42 -10.85
N ALA A 525 -37.81 20.01 -9.90
CA ALA A 525 -37.20 20.94 -8.95
C ALA A 525 -36.30 21.94 -9.71
N PRO A 526 -36.22 23.21 -9.28
CA PRO A 526 -35.44 24.22 -9.98
C PRO A 526 -33.95 23.87 -9.95
N ALA A 527 -33.29 23.98 -11.11
CA ALA A 527 -31.86 23.72 -11.24
C ALA A 527 -31.04 24.76 -10.46
N ALA A 528 -30.45 24.34 -9.34
CA ALA A 528 -29.46 25.14 -8.62
C ALA A 528 -28.17 25.23 -9.45
N ALA A 529 -27.80 26.43 -9.88
CA ALA A 529 -26.64 26.65 -10.73
C ALA A 529 -25.33 26.45 -9.95
N ALA A 530 -24.60 25.38 -10.27
CA ALA A 530 -23.23 25.16 -9.79
C ALA A 530 -22.22 25.84 -10.73
N ALA A 531 -21.96 27.13 -10.51
CA ALA A 531 -20.97 27.90 -11.25
C ALA A 531 -20.00 28.62 -10.29
N ALA A 532 -18.78 28.86 -10.78
CA ALA A 532 -17.67 29.57 -10.12
C ALA A 532 -17.03 28.92 -8.88
N ALA A 533 -15.84 28.34 -9.09
CA ALA A 533 -14.76 28.28 -8.11
C ALA A 533 -13.38 28.37 -8.79
N ALA A 534 -13.24 29.26 -9.79
CA ALA A 534 -11.94 29.71 -10.27
C ALA A 534 -11.48 30.90 -9.42
N GLY A 535 -10.19 30.93 -9.03
CA GLY A 535 -9.69 31.89 -8.05
C GLY A 535 -9.47 33.31 -8.60
N GLY A 536 -9.43 34.30 -7.71
CA GLY A 536 -9.06 35.69 -8.07
C GLY A 536 -9.17 36.67 -6.92
N HIS A 537 -8.06 37.33 -6.59
CA HIS A 537 -8.00 38.45 -5.64
C HIS A 537 -9.03 39.56 -5.92
N THR A 538 -9.49 40.24 -4.87
CA THR A 538 -9.90 41.65 -4.97
C THR A 538 -9.21 42.48 -3.88
N ARG A 539 -8.66 43.63 -4.28
CA ARG A 539 -8.06 44.63 -3.38
C ARG A 539 -8.74 45.98 -3.62
N THR A 540 -9.52 46.39 -2.63
CA THR A 540 -9.94 47.78 -2.31
C THR A 540 -10.10 48.81 -3.45
N GLN A 541 -11.37 49.06 -3.81
CA GLN A 541 -12.03 50.39 -3.85
C GLN A 541 -11.54 51.55 -4.75
N SER A 542 -12.51 52.42 -5.10
CA SER A 542 -12.40 53.81 -5.62
C SER A 542 -11.84 54.01 -7.04
N SER A 543 -12.32 54.98 -7.85
CA SER A 543 -13.55 55.80 -7.82
C SER A 543 -13.73 56.60 -9.13
N GLU A 544 -14.97 56.99 -9.46
CA GLU A 544 -15.35 58.07 -10.41
C GLU A 544 -14.94 57.90 -11.91
N GLY A 545 -15.48 58.74 -12.82
CA GLY A 545 -14.86 58.94 -14.16
C GLY A 545 -15.68 58.84 -15.47
N ILE A 546 -16.88 59.43 -15.55
CA ILE A 546 -17.30 60.36 -16.63
C ILE A 546 -17.09 60.04 -18.16
N HIS A 547 -18.22 60.11 -18.91
CA HIS A 547 -18.44 60.46 -20.34
C HIS A 547 -17.84 59.71 -21.57
N GLN A 548 -18.79 59.28 -22.43
CA GLN A 548 -18.95 59.53 -23.90
C GLN A 548 -17.94 59.01 -24.97
N ALA A 549 -18.57 58.52 -26.06
CA ALA A 549 -18.21 58.67 -27.49
C ALA A 549 -16.88 58.06 -28.00
N GLU A 550 -16.67 57.77 -29.29
CA GLU A 550 -17.55 57.51 -30.46
C GLU A 550 -16.77 56.49 -31.34
N GLU A 551 -17.40 55.47 -31.91
CA GLU A 551 -17.77 55.35 -33.34
C GLU A 551 -16.61 55.48 -34.39
N GLN A 552 -16.61 54.56 -35.38
CA GLN A 552 -15.90 54.59 -36.68
C GLN A 552 -14.36 54.35 -36.70
N VAL A 553 -13.68 53.93 -37.80
CA VAL A 553 -13.99 53.13 -39.03
C VAL A 553 -12.64 52.68 -39.67
N ALA A 554 -12.65 51.57 -40.45
CA ALA A 554 -11.58 51.10 -41.38
C ALA A 554 -10.23 50.64 -40.77
N ALA A 555 -9.44 49.70 -41.32
CA ALA A 555 -9.37 48.97 -42.61
C ALA A 555 -8.38 49.49 -43.69
N ALA A 556 -7.17 48.93 -43.66
CA ALA A 556 -6.17 48.73 -44.74
C ALA A 556 -5.38 47.45 -44.36
N GLY A 557 -4.77 46.63 -45.23
CA GLY A 557 -4.02 46.93 -46.46
C GLY A 557 -2.52 46.80 -46.12
N ALA A 558 -1.78 45.70 -46.33
CA ALA A 558 -1.60 44.79 -47.47
C ALA A 558 -0.55 45.28 -48.49
N GLU A 559 0.29 44.34 -48.97
CA GLU A 559 1.53 44.56 -49.77
C GLU A 559 2.63 45.27 -48.94
N GLU A 560 3.93 44.96 -49.07
CA GLU A 560 4.76 44.94 -50.29
C GLU A 560 5.73 43.73 -50.38
N ALA A 561 6.46 43.61 -51.49
CA ALA A 561 7.50 42.60 -51.77
C ALA A 561 8.60 43.21 -52.67
N ALA A 562 9.63 42.43 -53.05
CA ALA A 562 10.84 42.84 -53.81
C ALA A 562 11.86 43.68 -52.99
N ASP A 563 13.18 43.63 -53.24
CA ASP A 563 14.07 42.66 -53.92
C ASP A 563 15.55 43.01 -53.56
N GLU A 564 16.49 42.31 -54.17
CA GLU A 564 17.92 42.61 -54.35
C GLU A 564 18.91 42.37 -53.20
N SER A 565 20.00 41.71 -53.63
CA SER A 565 21.17 41.19 -52.93
C SER A 565 22.24 42.22 -52.56
N GLU A 566 23.01 41.93 -51.51
CA GLU A 566 24.44 41.57 -51.63
C GLU A 566 24.85 40.58 -50.51
#